data_AF-A0A4U0W9F3-F1
#
_entry.id   AF-A0A4U0W9F3-F1
#
_cell.length_a   1.000
_cell.length_b   1.000
_cell.length_c   1.000
_cell.angle_alpha   90.00
_cell.angle_beta   90.00
_cell.angle_gamma   90.00
#
_symmetry.space_group_name_H-M   'P 1'
#
loop_
_entity.id
_entity.type
_entity.pdbx_description
1 polymer ?
#
loop_
_entity_poly.entity_id
_entity_poly.type
_entity_poly.pdbx_seq_one_letter_code
_entity_poly.pdbx_strand_id
1 'polypeptide(L)'
;LEANFLQASPAYLTAVSQDNSHANGSYTDSTAIAVTALFGNVTRFFVARHAAYNSLASTNYKLTVPTSQGNITIPQLGGTLTLDGRDSKIHVTDYDLGGINLLYSSAEIFTWKKYASKTVLVVYGGPNERHELAVSGAGRANTVEGSGVTTSTKNGATILNWQTSPKRRVVQLHNNLYIYILDRNSAYNYWVLDLPGSGAAGNFTTGDMSQTTSVIVKAGYLLRTAHASGQTLALTGDLNATASIEVIGAPNSLSQMSFNGKSLNCKHGRWGSLSTSATYQAPKYSVPDMNTLSWKVIDSLPEVQPTYDDSAWTLASLTYSYNTARNLTTPTSLYASDYGYHTGNLLFRGQFTATGAESTLYLSTQGGPATGMSAWLNGVFLGSVPGYDAATNSNKTFTLPNVVAGKAYVVTVLIDNMGLDENFNVGGTTMKDPRGILDYSLAGRNKGDIKWKLTGNLGGENYRDRTRGPLNEGGLYAERQGYHLPGAPTSSWANSAGPTEGIKSAGVAFYATTFDLNMPAGYDIPLSFVFANSTTNSTTAADGKDYRVQLYVNGYQFGKYVHNVGPQDAFPVPEGIFNYHGPNYVAMSLWALDAGGAKVEGLTLKAGPVIQTGYRTVENSPMPGWVRRAGAY
;
A
#
# COMPACT_ATOMS: atom_id res chain seq x y z
N LEU A 1 -7.93 0.32 -18.24
CA LEU A 1 -8.50 -0.28 -19.46
C LEU A 1 -9.80 -1.01 -19.13
N GLU A 2 -9.75 -2.09 -18.34
CA GLU A 2 -10.90 -2.96 -18.02
C GLU A 2 -12.11 -2.23 -17.42
N ALA A 3 -11.93 -1.37 -16.42
CA ALA A 3 -13.05 -0.64 -15.81
C ALA A 3 -13.79 0.26 -16.81
N ASN A 4 -13.05 0.89 -17.74
CA ASN A 4 -13.65 1.73 -18.79
C ASN A 4 -14.42 0.87 -19.80
N PHE A 5 -13.90 -0.32 -20.14
CA PHE A 5 -14.59 -1.29 -20.98
C PHE A 5 -15.91 -1.74 -20.34
N LEU A 6 -15.88 -2.18 -19.08
CA LEU A 6 -17.08 -2.65 -18.38
C LEU A 6 -18.13 -1.56 -18.22
N GLN A 7 -17.71 -0.34 -17.87
CA GLN A 7 -18.61 0.81 -17.80
C GLN A 7 -19.26 1.12 -19.16
N ALA A 8 -18.52 0.95 -20.25
CA ALA A 8 -19.05 1.14 -21.60
C ALA A 8 -19.90 -0.04 -22.11
N SER A 9 -19.95 -1.17 -21.41
CA SER A 9 -20.51 -2.44 -21.89
C SER A 9 -21.66 -2.95 -21.02
N PRO A 10 -22.79 -2.24 -20.89
CA PRO A 10 -23.91 -2.65 -20.03
C PRO A 10 -24.47 -4.04 -20.38
N ALA A 11 -24.39 -4.44 -21.66
CA ALA A 11 -24.81 -5.77 -22.11
C ALA A 11 -24.05 -6.92 -21.42
N TYR A 12 -22.83 -6.66 -20.91
CA TYR A 12 -22.05 -7.64 -20.14
C TYR A 12 -22.77 -8.09 -18.87
N LEU A 13 -23.50 -7.18 -18.20
CA LEU A 13 -24.21 -7.47 -16.94
C LEU A 13 -25.33 -8.51 -17.10
N THR A 14 -25.91 -8.60 -18.30
CA THR A 14 -26.99 -9.53 -18.62
C THR A 14 -26.54 -10.71 -19.49
N ALA A 15 -25.25 -10.78 -19.81
CA ALA A 15 -24.71 -11.86 -20.63
C ALA A 15 -24.59 -13.14 -19.82
N VAL A 16 -25.04 -14.26 -20.39
CA VAL A 16 -24.99 -15.57 -19.75
C VAL A 16 -23.75 -16.31 -20.25
N SER A 17 -22.90 -16.75 -19.32
CA SER A 17 -21.77 -17.62 -19.62
C SER A 17 -22.27 -18.95 -20.21
N GLN A 18 -21.71 -19.36 -21.35
CA GLN A 18 -22.08 -20.60 -22.02
C GLN A 18 -21.40 -21.82 -21.38
N ASP A 19 -21.73 -23.04 -21.80
CA ASP A 19 -20.98 -24.23 -21.37
C ASP A 19 -19.53 -24.16 -21.88
N ASN A 20 -18.59 -24.02 -20.95
CA ASN A 20 -17.17 -23.85 -21.23
C ASN A 20 -16.33 -25.09 -20.86
N SER A 21 -16.98 -26.25 -20.66
CA SER A 21 -16.31 -27.53 -20.32
C SER A 21 -15.21 -27.94 -21.31
N HIS A 22 -15.27 -27.44 -22.55
CA HIS A 22 -14.27 -27.66 -23.61
C HIS A 22 -13.78 -26.36 -24.25
N ALA A 23 -13.44 -25.36 -23.44
CA ALA A 23 -13.00 -24.05 -23.92
C ALA A 23 -11.72 -24.08 -24.79
N ASN A 24 -10.81 -25.05 -24.61
CA ASN A 24 -9.56 -25.16 -25.37
C ASN A 24 -9.83 -25.48 -26.85
N GLY A 25 -9.33 -24.64 -27.76
CA GLY A 25 -9.62 -24.73 -29.19
C GLY A 25 -11.04 -24.33 -29.57
N SER A 26 -11.93 -24.03 -28.61
CA SER A 26 -13.27 -23.54 -28.93
C SER A 26 -13.19 -22.15 -29.59
N TYR A 27 -14.05 -21.93 -30.59
CA TYR A 27 -14.09 -20.69 -31.38
C TYR A 27 -12.77 -20.28 -32.04
N THR A 28 -11.74 -21.13 -32.06
CA THR A 28 -10.45 -20.83 -32.69
C THR A 28 -9.92 -22.01 -33.51
N ASP A 29 -8.90 -21.76 -34.31
CA ASP A 29 -8.13 -22.80 -35.02
C ASP A 29 -6.93 -23.32 -34.21
N SER A 30 -6.79 -22.92 -32.93
CA SER A 30 -5.62 -23.24 -32.10
C SER A 30 -6.04 -23.83 -30.75
N THR A 31 -5.67 -25.08 -30.49
CA THR A 31 -5.90 -25.74 -29.20
C THR A 31 -5.09 -25.13 -28.05
N ALA A 32 -4.09 -24.30 -28.37
CA ALA A 32 -3.32 -23.54 -27.39
C ALA A 32 -4.08 -22.33 -26.83
N ILE A 33 -5.20 -21.94 -27.44
CA ILE A 33 -6.06 -20.85 -26.99
C ILE A 33 -7.36 -21.44 -26.42
N ALA A 34 -7.78 -20.95 -25.26
CA ALA A 34 -9.09 -21.22 -24.69
C ALA A 34 -9.98 -19.98 -24.81
N VAL A 35 -11.21 -20.17 -25.27
CA VAL A 35 -12.20 -19.09 -25.39
C VAL A 35 -13.42 -19.40 -24.52
N THR A 36 -13.77 -18.45 -23.66
CA THR A 36 -15.00 -18.49 -22.85
C THR A 36 -16.03 -17.58 -23.49
N ALA A 37 -17.19 -18.12 -23.88
CA ALA A 37 -18.24 -17.35 -24.53
C ALA A 37 -19.31 -16.90 -23.54
N LEU A 38 -19.76 -15.64 -23.64
CA LEU A 38 -20.87 -15.08 -22.88
C LEU A 38 -21.87 -14.45 -23.86
N PHE A 39 -23.13 -14.87 -23.80
CA PHE A 39 -24.16 -14.41 -24.72
C PHE A 39 -25.17 -13.52 -24.01
N GLY A 40 -25.24 -12.26 -24.40
CA GLY A 40 -26.37 -11.38 -24.10
C GLY A 40 -27.49 -11.55 -25.11
N ASN A 41 -28.52 -10.70 -25.01
CA ASN A 41 -29.66 -10.71 -25.93
C ASN A 41 -29.25 -10.40 -27.39
N VAL A 42 -28.30 -9.48 -27.56
CA VAL A 42 -27.75 -9.09 -28.86
C VAL A 42 -26.23 -9.27 -28.85
N THR A 43 -25.55 -8.53 -27.97
CA THR A 43 -24.09 -8.56 -27.85
C THR A 43 -23.58 -9.86 -27.25
N ARG A 44 -22.48 -10.38 -27.80
CA ARG A 44 -21.75 -11.53 -27.26
C ARG A 44 -20.30 -11.15 -26.97
N PHE A 45 -19.72 -11.80 -25.96
CA PHE A 45 -18.36 -11.60 -25.50
C PHE A 45 -17.59 -12.91 -25.57
N PHE A 46 -16.31 -12.86 -25.94
CA PHE A 46 -15.44 -14.02 -26.07
C PHE A 46 -14.12 -13.72 -25.38
N VAL A 47 -13.94 -14.26 -24.16
CA VAL A 47 -12.73 -14.09 -23.37
C VAL A 47 -11.71 -15.12 -23.82
N ALA A 48 -10.71 -14.68 -24.58
CA ALA A 48 -9.62 -15.50 -25.07
C ALA A 48 -8.43 -15.44 -24.10
N ARG A 49 -7.86 -16.59 -23.77
CA ARG A 49 -6.61 -16.72 -23.00
C ARG A 49 -5.80 -17.91 -23.53
N HIS A 50 -4.53 -18.02 -23.13
CA HIS A 50 -3.80 -19.27 -23.31
C HIS A 50 -4.49 -20.41 -22.54
N ALA A 51 -4.58 -21.59 -23.16
CA ALA A 51 -5.15 -22.79 -22.54
C ALA A 51 -4.40 -23.14 -21.24
N ALA A 52 -3.08 -23.11 -21.29
CA ALA A 52 -2.21 -23.01 -20.12
C ALA A 52 -2.09 -21.54 -19.70
N TYR A 53 -2.86 -21.11 -18.69
CA TYR A 53 -2.98 -19.71 -18.29
C TYR A 53 -1.64 -19.05 -17.91
N ASN A 54 -0.64 -19.83 -17.51
CA ASN A 54 0.69 -19.36 -17.11
C ASN A 54 1.69 -19.26 -18.27
N SER A 55 1.28 -19.56 -19.51
CA SER A 55 2.12 -19.50 -20.72
C SER A 55 2.71 -18.12 -20.96
N LEU A 56 3.98 -18.09 -21.36
CA LEU A 56 4.70 -16.90 -21.83
C LEU A 56 4.83 -16.84 -23.36
N ALA A 57 4.29 -17.83 -24.07
CA ALA A 57 4.37 -17.91 -25.52
C ALA A 57 3.55 -16.80 -26.20
N SER A 58 3.94 -16.46 -27.43
CA SER A 58 3.11 -15.69 -28.36
C SER A 58 2.46 -16.66 -29.34
N THR A 59 1.13 -16.72 -29.34
CA THR A 59 0.36 -17.69 -30.09
C THR A 59 -0.49 -17.00 -31.15
N ASN A 60 -0.32 -17.38 -32.41
CA ASN A 60 -1.18 -16.94 -33.50
C ASN A 60 -2.43 -17.81 -33.59
N TYR A 61 -3.56 -17.18 -33.90
CA TYR A 61 -4.84 -17.86 -34.04
C TYR A 61 -5.80 -17.07 -34.94
N LYS A 62 -6.86 -17.73 -35.39
CA LYS A 62 -8.06 -17.10 -35.95
C LYS A 62 -9.24 -17.37 -35.03
N LEU A 63 -10.16 -16.42 -34.98
CA LEU A 63 -11.36 -16.50 -34.13
C LEU A 63 -12.58 -16.72 -35.03
N THR A 64 -13.31 -17.82 -34.84
CA THR A 64 -14.56 -18.12 -35.56
C THR A 64 -15.74 -18.00 -34.60
N VAL A 65 -16.53 -16.95 -34.74
CA VAL A 65 -17.57 -16.56 -33.76
C VAL A 65 -18.92 -16.29 -34.43
N PRO A 66 -20.05 -16.57 -33.73
CA PRO A 66 -21.39 -16.23 -34.21
C PRO A 66 -21.65 -14.72 -34.15
N THR A 67 -22.29 -14.21 -35.21
CA THR A 67 -22.73 -12.81 -35.35
C THR A 67 -24.15 -12.77 -35.91
N SER A 68 -24.77 -11.58 -35.99
CA SER A 68 -26.05 -11.39 -36.68
C SER A 68 -26.00 -11.70 -38.19
N GLN A 69 -24.80 -11.85 -38.78
CA GLN A 69 -24.58 -12.24 -40.18
C GLN A 69 -24.07 -13.69 -40.32
N GLY A 70 -24.26 -14.53 -39.30
CA GLY A 70 -23.77 -15.91 -39.26
C GLY A 70 -22.39 -16.04 -38.63
N ASN A 71 -21.76 -17.22 -38.79
CA ASN A 71 -20.43 -17.47 -38.24
C ASN A 71 -19.36 -16.80 -39.11
N ILE A 72 -18.48 -16.02 -38.49
CA ILE A 72 -17.41 -15.29 -39.17
C ILE A 72 -16.06 -15.72 -38.59
N THR A 73 -15.11 -16.07 -39.47
CA THR A 73 -13.70 -16.28 -39.11
C THR A 73 -12.92 -14.97 -39.28
N ILE A 74 -12.35 -14.49 -38.18
CA ILE A 74 -11.60 -13.24 -38.05
C ILE A 74 -10.11 -13.57 -37.95
N PRO A 75 -9.21 -12.91 -38.71
CA PRO A 75 -9.48 -11.80 -39.63
C PRO A 75 -10.02 -12.22 -41.02
N GLN A 76 -11.02 -11.50 -41.52
CA GLN A 76 -11.62 -11.69 -42.85
C GLN A 76 -10.80 -11.10 -43.99
N LEU A 77 -9.92 -10.13 -43.73
CA LEU A 77 -9.04 -9.50 -44.73
C LEU A 77 -7.63 -10.11 -44.75
N GLY A 78 -7.44 -11.25 -44.07
CA GLY A 78 -6.18 -12.00 -44.04
C GLY A 78 -5.30 -11.71 -42.82
N GLY A 79 -4.31 -12.58 -42.63
CA GLY A 79 -3.45 -12.62 -41.43
C GLY A 79 -4.02 -13.48 -40.29
N THR A 80 -3.42 -13.35 -39.12
CA THR A 80 -3.81 -14.02 -37.87
C THR A 80 -3.90 -12.99 -36.75
N LEU A 81 -4.71 -13.27 -35.74
CA LEU A 81 -4.62 -12.61 -34.44
C LEU A 81 -3.41 -13.17 -33.69
N THR A 82 -2.97 -12.45 -32.66
CA THR A 82 -1.88 -12.87 -31.77
C THR A 82 -2.32 -12.71 -30.33
N LEU A 83 -2.00 -13.68 -29.49
CA LEU A 83 -2.13 -13.60 -28.03
C LEU A 83 -0.73 -13.78 -27.43
N ASP A 84 -0.21 -12.72 -26.82
CA ASP A 84 1.12 -12.73 -26.19
C ASP A 84 1.11 -13.35 -24.78
N GLY A 85 2.31 -13.58 -24.24
CA GLY A 85 2.52 -14.27 -22.97
C GLY A 85 1.77 -13.62 -21.81
N ARG A 86 1.01 -14.43 -21.06
CA ARG A 86 0.15 -14.00 -19.95
C ARG A 86 -0.83 -12.87 -20.30
N ASP A 87 -1.27 -12.82 -21.55
CA ASP A 87 -2.32 -11.92 -21.99
C ASP A 87 -3.67 -12.64 -22.09
N SER A 88 -4.74 -11.85 -22.00
CA SER A 88 -6.12 -12.26 -22.26
C SER A 88 -6.85 -11.11 -22.93
N LYS A 89 -7.82 -11.43 -23.79
CA LYS A 89 -8.56 -10.42 -24.56
C LYS A 89 -10.05 -10.70 -24.53
N ILE A 90 -10.86 -9.65 -24.48
CA ILE A 90 -12.31 -9.75 -24.67
C ILE A 90 -12.65 -9.32 -26.09
N HIS A 91 -12.93 -10.29 -26.95
CA HIS A 91 -13.50 -10.04 -28.27
C HIS A 91 -15.01 -9.89 -28.17
N VAL A 92 -15.61 -9.13 -29.08
CA VAL A 92 -17.07 -8.89 -29.06
C VAL A 92 -17.70 -9.14 -30.42
N THR A 93 -18.96 -9.56 -30.42
CA THR A 93 -19.82 -9.55 -31.60
C THR A 93 -21.15 -8.87 -31.30
N ASP A 94 -21.73 -8.27 -32.32
CA ASP A 94 -23.00 -7.54 -32.26
C ASP A 94 -23.05 -6.51 -31.10
N TYR A 95 -21.96 -5.76 -30.94
CA TYR A 95 -21.79 -4.81 -29.83
C TYR A 95 -22.45 -3.47 -30.16
N ASP A 96 -23.35 -3.01 -29.28
CA ASP A 96 -24.09 -1.77 -29.49
C ASP A 96 -23.29 -0.52 -29.08
N LEU A 97 -23.11 0.39 -30.03
CA LEU A 97 -22.47 1.71 -29.84
C LEU A 97 -23.53 2.83 -29.86
N GLY A 98 -24.62 2.67 -29.12
CA GLY A 98 -25.71 3.65 -29.04
C GLY A 98 -26.56 3.68 -30.32
N GLY A 99 -26.92 2.51 -30.82
CA GLY A 99 -27.69 2.25 -32.04
C GLY A 99 -26.85 1.88 -33.27
N ILE A 100 -25.51 1.92 -33.16
CA ILE A 100 -24.60 1.49 -34.22
C ILE A 100 -24.07 0.10 -33.88
N ASN A 101 -24.31 -0.88 -34.78
CA ASN A 101 -23.87 -2.25 -34.57
C ASN A 101 -22.40 -2.44 -35.00
N LEU A 102 -21.52 -2.65 -34.01
CA LEU A 102 -20.19 -3.20 -34.20
C LEU A 102 -20.31 -4.73 -34.33
N LEU A 103 -20.42 -5.19 -35.59
CA LEU A 103 -20.65 -6.60 -35.94
C LEU A 103 -19.65 -7.53 -35.26
N TYR A 104 -18.38 -7.16 -35.28
CA TYR A 104 -17.35 -7.77 -34.44
C TYR A 104 -16.18 -6.82 -34.21
N SER A 105 -15.42 -7.09 -33.14
CA SER A 105 -14.07 -6.53 -32.96
C SER A 105 -13.18 -7.56 -32.27
N SER A 106 -12.01 -7.80 -32.87
CA SER A 106 -10.93 -8.53 -32.18
C SER A 106 -10.01 -7.62 -31.37
N ALA A 107 -10.09 -6.30 -31.59
CA ALA A 107 -9.45 -5.32 -30.72
C ALA A 107 -10.32 -5.07 -29.49
N GLU A 108 -9.68 -4.87 -28.34
CA GLU A 108 -10.39 -4.59 -27.11
C GLU A 108 -10.94 -3.17 -27.13
N ILE A 109 -12.16 -2.98 -26.63
CA ILE A 109 -12.79 -1.68 -26.51
C ILE A 109 -12.27 -1.03 -25.23
N PHE A 110 -11.66 0.16 -25.34
CA PHE A 110 -11.34 0.97 -24.16
C PHE A 110 -12.61 1.67 -23.64
N THR A 111 -13.31 2.38 -24.54
CA THR A 111 -14.56 3.08 -24.24
C THR A 111 -15.27 3.47 -25.54
N TRP A 112 -16.53 3.89 -25.45
CA TRP A 112 -17.21 4.61 -26.52
C TRP A 112 -18.19 5.62 -25.92
N LYS A 113 -18.47 6.70 -26.67
CA LYS A 113 -19.43 7.75 -26.28
C LYS A 113 -20.14 8.29 -27.52
N LYS A 114 -21.44 8.56 -27.37
CA LYS A 114 -22.27 9.21 -28.40
C LYS A 114 -22.48 10.68 -28.01
N TYR A 115 -21.98 11.58 -28.84
CA TYR A 115 -22.11 13.02 -28.70
C TYR A 115 -23.13 13.54 -29.72
N ALA A 116 -23.58 14.79 -29.54
CA ALA A 116 -24.60 15.40 -30.40
C ALA A 116 -24.26 15.36 -31.91
N SER A 117 -22.98 15.48 -32.27
CA SER A 117 -22.51 15.55 -33.67
C SER A 117 -21.80 14.29 -34.19
N LYS A 118 -21.40 13.38 -33.30
CA LYS A 118 -20.56 12.22 -33.63
C LYS A 118 -20.61 11.12 -32.58
N THR A 119 -20.30 9.90 -32.99
CA THR A 119 -20.02 8.79 -32.07
C THR A 119 -18.52 8.53 -32.07
N VAL A 120 -17.92 8.28 -30.90
CA VAL A 120 -16.51 7.94 -30.77
C VAL A 120 -16.38 6.55 -30.17
N LEU A 121 -15.60 5.70 -30.82
CA LEU A 121 -15.17 4.40 -30.32
C LEU A 121 -13.64 4.44 -30.16
N VAL A 122 -13.13 4.02 -29.01
CA VAL A 122 -11.69 3.85 -28.78
C VAL A 122 -11.40 2.37 -28.60
N VAL A 123 -10.55 1.81 -29.48
CA VAL A 123 -10.10 0.42 -29.41
C VAL A 123 -8.58 0.36 -29.27
N TYR A 124 -8.09 -0.72 -28.66
CA TYR A 124 -6.67 -0.96 -28.49
C TYR A 124 -6.30 -2.43 -28.66
N GLY A 125 -5.00 -2.66 -28.84
CA GLY A 125 -4.39 -3.99 -28.83
C GLY A 125 -2.95 -3.93 -28.33
N GLY A 126 -2.36 -5.06 -27.97
CA GLY A 126 -0.95 -5.15 -27.58
C GLY A 126 0.00 -4.72 -28.71
N PRO A 127 1.26 -4.41 -28.43
CA PRO A 127 2.22 -3.98 -29.44
C PRO A 127 2.38 -4.99 -30.58
N ASN A 128 2.33 -4.51 -31.83
CA ASN A 128 2.49 -5.31 -33.06
C ASN A 128 1.42 -6.40 -33.31
N GLU A 129 0.36 -6.43 -32.52
CA GLU A 129 -0.79 -7.32 -32.76
C GLU A 129 -1.59 -6.88 -33.98
N ARG A 130 -2.08 -7.86 -34.74
CA ARG A 130 -3.03 -7.61 -35.83
C ARG A 130 -4.46 -7.75 -35.31
N HIS A 131 -5.28 -6.74 -35.61
CA HIS A 131 -6.69 -6.72 -35.27
C HIS A 131 -7.57 -6.41 -36.47
N GLU A 132 -8.84 -6.78 -36.32
CA GLU A 132 -9.87 -6.46 -37.28
C GLU A 132 -11.19 -6.18 -36.56
N LEU A 133 -11.93 -5.20 -37.06
CA LEU A 133 -13.30 -4.95 -36.65
C LEU A 133 -14.18 -4.68 -37.86
N ALA A 134 -15.50 -4.86 -37.70
CA ALA A 134 -16.46 -4.53 -38.74
C ALA A 134 -17.69 -3.82 -38.17
N VAL A 135 -18.18 -2.80 -38.88
CA VAL A 135 -19.37 -2.04 -38.50
C VAL A 135 -20.45 -2.20 -39.56
N SER A 136 -21.64 -2.62 -39.15
CA SER A 136 -22.77 -2.86 -40.04
C SER A 136 -23.34 -1.54 -40.61
N GLY A 137 -23.60 -1.49 -41.92
CA GLY A 137 -24.24 -0.33 -42.57
C GLY A 137 -23.42 0.96 -42.57
N ALA A 138 -22.12 0.90 -42.27
CA ALA A 138 -21.29 2.07 -42.03
C ALA A 138 -20.65 2.70 -43.29
N GLY A 139 -20.95 2.13 -44.47
CA GLY A 139 -20.48 2.56 -45.79
C GLY A 139 -18.96 2.80 -45.90
N ARG A 140 -18.52 3.85 -46.60
CA ARG A 140 -17.09 3.96 -46.94
C ARG A 140 -16.26 4.45 -45.74
N ALA A 141 -15.18 3.74 -45.45
CA ALA A 141 -14.21 4.17 -44.45
C ALA A 141 -13.27 5.26 -45.00
N ASN A 142 -13.04 6.29 -44.19
CA ASN A 142 -12.10 7.36 -44.47
C ASN A 142 -11.05 7.45 -43.34
N THR A 143 -9.80 7.10 -43.62
CA THR A 143 -8.71 7.26 -42.64
C THR A 143 -8.33 8.73 -42.54
N VAL A 144 -8.70 9.35 -41.42
CA VAL A 144 -8.58 10.79 -41.19
C VAL A 144 -7.35 11.19 -40.38
N GLU A 145 -6.71 10.22 -39.72
CA GLU A 145 -5.42 10.36 -39.05
C GLU A 145 -4.64 9.04 -39.15
N GLY A 146 -3.34 9.13 -39.41
CA GLY A 146 -2.46 7.97 -39.54
C GLY A 146 -2.59 7.23 -40.88
N SER A 147 -1.96 6.07 -40.97
CA SER A 147 -1.94 5.21 -42.17
C SER A 147 -1.83 3.73 -41.77
N GLY A 148 -1.98 2.80 -42.72
CA GLY A 148 -1.85 1.36 -42.46
C GLY A 148 -3.10 0.70 -41.88
N VAL A 149 -4.28 1.25 -42.16
CA VAL A 149 -5.57 0.57 -41.99
C VAL A 149 -6.05 0.12 -43.36
N THR A 150 -6.15 -1.19 -43.56
CA THR A 150 -6.77 -1.77 -44.76
C THR A 150 -8.28 -1.79 -44.55
N THR A 151 -9.03 -1.35 -45.57
CA THR A 151 -10.49 -1.24 -45.49
C THR A 151 -11.16 -2.03 -46.61
N SER A 152 -12.30 -2.64 -46.32
CA SER A 152 -13.12 -3.35 -47.30
C SER A 152 -14.58 -3.33 -46.87
N THR A 153 -15.49 -3.74 -47.76
CA THR A 153 -16.89 -3.91 -47.45
C THR A 153 -17.33 -5.31 -47.88
N LYS A 154 -17.94 -6.05 -46.96
CA LYS A 154 -18.52 -7.38 -47.23
C LYS A 154 -19.89 -7.45 -46.58
N ASN A 155 -20.89 -7.95 -47.31
CA ASN A 155 -22.26 -8.16 -46.81
C ASN A 155 -22.84 -6.92 -46.07
N GLY A 156 -22.57 -5.73 -46.59
CA GLY A 156 -23.04 -4.47 -46.00
C GLY A 156 -22.32 -4.01 -44.73
N ALA A 157 -21.28 -4.72 -44.27
CA ALA A 157 -20.42 -4.32 -43.16
C ALA A 157 -19.08 -3.76 -43.65
N THR A 158 -18.63 -2.67 -43.03
CA THR A 158 -17.34 -2.02 -43.32
C THR A 158 -16.28 -2.57 -42.40
N ILE A 159 -15.27 -3.23 -42.97
CA ILE A 159 -14.21 -3.95 -42.25
C ILE A 159 -12.94 -3.11 -42.22
N LEU A 160 -12.34 -2.97 -41.05
CA LEU A 160 -11.03 -2.34 -40.82
C LEU A 160 -10.05 -3.39 -40.30
N ASN A 161 -8.90 -3.56 -40.95
CA ASN A 161 -7.82 -4.46 -40.54
C ASN A 161 -6.52 -3.67 -40.39
N TRP A 162 -5.80 -3.84 -39.29
CA TRP A 162 -4.55 -3.13 -39.04
C TRP A 162 -3.61 -3.92 -38.14
N GLN A 163 -2.35 -3.51 -38.12
CA GLN A 163 -1.39 -3.90 -37.10
C GLN A 163 -1.17 -2.72 -36.13
N THR A 164 -1.26 -2.96 -34.83
CA THR A 164 -1.09 -1.93 -33.80
C THR A 164 0.31 -1.34 -33.86
N SER A 165 0.41 -0.05 -33.54
CA SER A 165 1.68 0.64 -33.40
C SER A 165 1.52 1.80 -32.43
N PRO A 166 2.61 2.37 -31.89
CA PRO A 166 2.54 3.57 -31.05
C PRO A 166 1.94 4.80 -31.75
N LYS A 167 1.81 4.78 -33.09
CA LYS A 167 1.14 5.84 -33.85
C LYS A 167 -0.37 5.59 -33.87
N ARG A 168 -1.11 6.50 -33.24
CA ARG A 168 -2.57 6.56 -33.31
C ARG A 168 -3.06 6.62 -34.76
N ARG A 169 -4.21 5.99 -34.98
CA ARG A 169 -4.97 6.10 -36.24
C ARG A 169 -6.40 6.46 -35.90
N VAL A 170 -7.05 7.24 -36.76
CA VAL A 170 -8.47 7.57 -36.63
C VAL A 170 -9.14 7.32 -37.96
N VAL A 171 -10.21 6.53 -37.94
CA VAL A 171 -11.01 6.20 -39.13
C VAL A 171 -12.43 6.72 -38.91
N GLN A 172 -12.92 7.50 -39.87
CA GLN A 172 -14.28 7.99 -39.91
C GLN A 172 -15.13 7.08 -40.82
N LEU A 173 -16.29 6.65 -40.33
CA LEU A 173 -17.31 5.93 -41.11
C LEU A 173 -18.58 6.80 -41.26
N HIS A 174 -19.61 6.30 -41.96
CA HIS A 174 -20.93 6.96 -41.99
C HIS A 174 -21.52 7.17 -40.58
N ASN A 175 -22.53 8.04 -40.49
CA ASN A 175 -23.16 8.48 -39.22
C ASN A 175 -22.20 9.19 -38.25
N ASN A 176 -21.09 9.76 -38.77
CA ASN A 176 -20.05 10.41 -37.98
C ASN A 176 -19.51 9.51 -36.85
N LEU A 177 -19.33 8.22 -37.12
CA LEU A 177 -18.58 7.33 -36.22
C LEU A 177 -17.08 7.52 -36.45
N TYR A 178 -16.36 7.89 -35.40
CA TYR A 178 -14.91 7.99 -35.38
C TYR A 178 -14.32 6.87 -34.52
N ILE A 179 -13.49 6.03 -35.14
CA ILE A 179 -12.82 4.91 -34.49
C ILE A 179 -11.35 5.29 -34.26
N TYR A 180 -11.00 5.47 -33.00
CA TYR A 180 -9.64 5.73 -32.52
C TYR A 180 -8.95 4.39 -32.26
N ILE A 181 -7.89 4.12 -33.00
CA ILE A 181 -7.12 2.88 -32.93
C ILE A 181 -5.79 3.17 -32.26
N LEU A 182 -5.55 2.50 -31.13
CA LEU A 182 -4.38 2.68 -30.27
C LEU A 182 -3.63 1.35 -30.09
N ASP A 183 -2.36 1.43 -29.71
CA ASP A 183 -1.71 0.35 -28.97
C ASP A 183 -2.02 0.49 -27.46
N ARG A 184 -1.85 -0.61 -26.72
CA ARG A 184 -2.14 -0.71 -25.28
C ARG A 184 -1.42 0.38 -24.48
N ASN A 185 -0.14 0.63 -24.78
CA ASN A 185 0.67 1.62 -24.08
C ASN A 185 0.16 3.06 -24.32
N SER A 186 -0.34 3.38 -25.51
CA SER A 186 -1.00 4.66 -25.73
C SER A 186 -2.33 4.75 -24.99
N ALA A 187 -3.12 3.67 -24.97
CA ALA A 187 -4.42 3.62 -24.30
C ALA A 187 -4.31 3.83 -22.77
N TYR A 188 -3.19 3.48 -22.14
CA TYR A 188 -2.92 3.79 -20.72
C TYR A 188 -2.96 5.28 -20.38
N ASN A 189 -2.75 6.15 -21.37
CA ASN A 189 -2.74 7.61 -21.19
C ASN A 189 -4.11 8.25 -21.53
N TYR A 190 -5.16 7.45 -21.68
CA TYR A 190 -6.52 7.92 -21.89
C TYR A 190 -7.36 7.78 -20.63
N TRP A 191 -8.22 8.77 -20.40
CA TRP A 191 -9.13 8.88 -19.27
C TRP A 191 -10.54 9.11 -19.78
N VAL A 192 -11.53 8.60 -19.06
CA VAL A 192 -12.95 8.91 -19.29
C VAL A 192 -13.47 9.56 -18.03
N LEU A 193 -13.90 10.82 -18.14
CA LEU A 193 -14.36 11.61 -17.01
C LEU A 193 -15.82 11.96 -17.23
N ASP A 194 -16.67 11.55 -16.31
CA ASP A 194 -18.07 11.95 -16.29
C ASP A 194 -18.16 13.44 -15.89
N LEU A 195 -19.00 14.18 -16.61
CA LEU A 195 -19.36 15.54 -16.25
C LEU A 195 -20.45 15.46 -15.16
N PRO A 196 -20.27 16.14 -14.01
CA PRO A 196 -21.22 16.10 -12.92
C PRO A 196 -22.64 16.43 -13.36
N GLY A 197 -23.59 15.59 -12.96
CA GLY A 197 -25.03 15.88 -13.03
C GLY A 197 -25.47 16.87 -11.95
N SER A 198 -26.77 17.20 -11.92
CA SER A 198 -27.35 18.06 -10.87
C SER A 198 -27.60 17.31 -9.56
N GLY A 199 -27.37 17.99 -8.43
CA GLY A 199 -27.73 17.49 -7.10
C GLY A 199 -26.67 16.61 -6.42
N ALA A 200 -26.97 16.12 -5.22
CA ALA A 200 -26.00 15.39 -4.38
C ALA A 200 -25.49 14.08 -5.02
N ALA A 201 -26.26 13.50 -5.94
CA ALA A 201 -25.88 12.29 -6.66
C ALA A 201 -25.16 12.56 -8.00
N GLY A 202 -24.92 13.82 -8.36
CA GLY A 202 -24.36 14.21 -9.66
C GLY A 202 -22.96 13.67 -9.95
N ASN A 203 -22.23 13.24 -8.92
CA ASN A 203 -20.88 12.69 -9.04
C ASN A 203 -20.82 11.14 -9.08
N PHE A 204 -21.96 10.45 -9.08
CA PHE A 204 -21.97 8.98 -9.18
C PHE A 204 -22.15 8.55 -10.64
N THR A 205 -21.48 7.45 -11.01
CA THR A 205 -21.72 6.78 -12.29
C THR A 205 -23.14 6.22 -12.34
N THR A 206 -23.90 6.57 -13.37
CA THR A 206 -25.22 5.99 -13.63
C THR A 206 -25.13 4.84 -14.63
N GLY A 207 -25.92 3.78 -14.45
CA GLY A 207 -25.97 2.63 -15.37
C GLY A 207 -26.60 2.96 -16.74
N ASP A 208 -27.27 4.10 -16.87
CA ASP A 208 -27.79 4.60 -18.13
C ASP A 208 -26.76 5.50 -18.83
N MET A 209 -26.06 4.93 -19.81
CA MET A 209 -25.06 5.64 -20.63
C MET A 209 -25.67 6.80 -21.45
N SER A 210 -26.99 6.84 -21.65
CA SER A 210 -27.67 7.97 -22.29
C SER A 210 -27.85 9.17 -21.36
N GLN A 211 -27.73 8.96 -20.04
CA GLN A 211 -27.80 10.01 -19.01
C GLN A 211 -26.40 10.47 -18.56
N THR A 212 -25.35 9.69 -18.83
CA THR A 212 -23.96 10.11 -18.57
C THR A 212 -23.41 10.95 -19.72
N THR A 213 -23.07 12.21 -19.45
CA THR A 213 -22.22 12.98 -20.35
C THR A 213 -20.78 12.84 -19.89
N SER A 214 -19.93 12.15 -20.66
CA SER A 214 -18.51 11.99 -20.32
C SER A 214 -17.63 12.64 -21.38
N VAL A 215 -16.42 13.02 -21.02
CA VAL A 215 -15.36 13.41 -21.97
C VAL A 215 -14.28 12.35 -21.99
N ILE A 216 -13.80 12.01 -23.20
CA ILE A 216 -12.62 11.15 -23.36
C ILE A 216 -11.41 12.07 -23.46
N VAL A 217 -10.41 11.87 -22.61
CA VAL A 217 -9.24 12.76 -22.53
C VAL A 217 -7.97 11.95 -22.64
N LYS A 218 -7.15 12.23 -23.66
CA LYS A 218 -5.74 11.83 -23.67
C LYS A 218 -4.97 12.82 -22.79
N ALA A 219 -4.23 12.33 -21.81
CA ALA A 219 -3.43 13.16 -20.91
C ALA A 219 -2.15 12.43 -20.46
N GLY A 220 -1.66 12.74 -19.27
CA GLY A 220 -0.52 12.08 -18.63
C GLY A 220 -0.95 11.29 -17.40
N TYR A 221 -0.24 11.54 -16.30
CA TYR A 221 -0.22 10.72 -15.08
C TYR A 221 -1.60 10.42 -14.46
N LEU A 222 -2.42 11.43 -14.20
CA LEU A 222 -3.76 11.24 -13.63
C LEU A 222 -4.69 12.40 -13.98
N LEU A 223 -5.94 12.11 -14.33
CA LEU A 223 -7.03 13.07 -14.28
C LEU A 223 -8.03 12.67 -13.19
N ARG A 224 -8.45 13.65 -12.40
CA ARG A 224 -9.33 13.45 -11.25
C ARG A 224 -10.77 13.82 -11.61
N THR A 225 -11.00 15.02 -12.14
CA THR A 225 -12.35 15.50 -12.45
C THR A 225 -12.39 16.31 -13.74
N ALA A 226 -13.57 16.38 -14.35
CA ALA A 226 -13.91 17.30 -15.42
C ALA A 226 -15.21 18.03 -15.06
N HIS A 227 -15.26 19.34 -15.25
CA HIS A 227 -16.46 20.14 -15.03
C HIS A 227 -16.64 21.14 -16.17
N ALA A 228 -17.84 21.18 -16.76
CA ALA A 228 -18.17 22.15 -17.79
C ALA A 228 -18.89 23.35 -17.15
N SER A 229 -18.38 24.57 -17.39
CA SER A 229 -19.04 25.81 -16.99
C SER A 229 -18.96 26.83 -18.12
N GLY A 230 -20.11 27.25 -18.64
CA GLY A 230 -20.20 28.11 -19.82
C GLY A 230 -19.50 27.48 -21.03
N GLN A 231 -18.42 28.11 -21.51
CA GLN A 231 -17.61 27.62 -22.63
C GLN A 231 -16.30 26.93 -22.19
N THR A 232 -16.10 26.75 -20.88
CA THR A 232 -14.85 26.24 -20.32
C THR A 232 -15.01 24.83 -19.79
N LEU A 233 -14.11 23.93 -20.20
CA LEU A 233 -13.90 22.64 -19.54
C LEU A 233 -12.79 22.77 -18.49
N ALA A 234 -13.16 22.70 -17.22
CA ALA A 234 -12.20 22.66 -16.13
C ALA A 234 -11.80 21.22 -15.83
N LEU A 235 -10.51 20.92 -15.99
CA LEU A 235 -9.89 19.66 -15.63
C LEU A 235 -9.11 19.82 -14.32
N THR A 236 -9.20 18.83 -13.45
CA THR A 236 -8.29 18.67 -12.32
C THR A 236 -7.51 17.38 -12.47
N GLY A 237 -6.24 17.38 -12.10
CA GLY A 237 -5.39 16.21 -12.26
C GLY A 237 -3.94 16.49 -11.89
N ASP A 238 -3.10 15.52 -12.19
CA ASP A 238 -1.73 15.46 -11.67
C ASP A 238 -0.75 15.22 -12.82
N LEU A 239 0.43 15.82 -12.71
CA LEU A 239 1.51 15.76 -13.70
C LEU A 239 2.81 15.31 -13.04
N ASN A 240 3.40 14.23 -13.57
CA ASN A 240 4.79 13.84 -13.27
C ASN A 240 5.77 14.28 -14.37
N ALA A 241 5.25 14.81 -15.47
CA ALA A 241 5.96 15.38 -16.61
C ALA A 241 5.01 16.27 -17.40
N THR A 242 5.55 17.13 -18.27
CA THR A 242 4.72 17.96 -19.17
C THR A 242 3.90 17.03 -20.07
N ALA A 243 2.58 17.23 -20.06
CA ALA A 243 1.65 16.35 -20.75
C ALA A 243 0.86 17.10 -21.82
N SER A 244 0.76 16.51 -23.01
CA SER A 244 -0.22 16.93 -24.00
C SER A 244 -1.61 16.48 -23.55
N ILE A 245 -2.56 17.41 -23.57
CA ILE A 245 -3.97 17.14 -23.25
C ILE A 245 -4.76 17.24 -24.56
N GLU A 246 -5.55 16.22 -24.85
CA GLU A 246 -6.53 16.25 -25.94
C GLU A 246 -7.88 15.73 -25.45
N VAL A 247 -8.89 16.58 -25.52
CA VAL A 247 -10.27 16.26 -25.18
C VAL A 247 -11.01 15.87 -26.46
N ILE A 248 -11.51 14.65 -26.47
CA ILE A 248 -12.25 14.03 -27.57
C ILE A 248 -13.73 14.00 -27.17
N GLY A 249 -14.55 14.73 -27.94
CA GLY A 249 -16.00 14.77 -27.72
C GLY A 249 -16.42 15.77 -26.65
N ALA A 250 -15.89 16.99 -26.70
CA ALA A 250 -16.43 18.08 -25.90
C ALA A 250 -17.81 18.52 -26.44
N PRO A 251 -18.76 18.96 -25.58
CA PRO A 251 -19.93 19.70 -26.02
C PRO A 251 -19.54 20.86 -26.96
N ASN A 252 -20.33 21.09 -28.01
CA ASN A 252 -20.01 22.08 -29.06
C ASN A 252 -19.86 23.52 -28.52
N SER A 253 -20.41 23.80 -27.33
CA SER A 253 -20.28 25.10 -26.66
C SER A 253 -18.91 25.31 -26.01
N LEU A 254 -18.11 24.25 -25.83
CA LEU A 254 -16.80 24.37 -25.18
C LEU A 254 -15.73 24.81 -26.18
N SER A 255 -15.05 25.91 -25.86
CA SER A 255 -13.97 26.50 -26.64
C SER A 255 -12.72 26.78 -25.81
N GLN A 256 -12.82 26.65 -24.48
CA GLN A 256 -11.77 26.95 -23.52
C GLN A 256 -11.53 25.74 -22.59
N MET A 257 -10.31 25.63 -22.07
CA MET A 257 -9.96 24.65 -21.05
C MET A 257 -9.16 25.31 -19.93
N SER A 258 -9.33 24.80 -18.72
CA SER A 258 -8.43 25.11 -17.60
C SER A 258 -7.93 23.81 -16.99
N PHE A 259 -6.70 23.82 -16.46
CA PHE A 259 -6.12 22.70 -15.72
C PHE A 259 -5.67 23.19 -14.35
N ASN A 260 -6.17 22.56 -13.28
CA ASN A 260 -5.90 22.94 -11.89
C ASN A 260 -6.11 24.45 -11.64
N GLY A 261 -7.21 25.00 -12.16
CA GLY A 261 -7.58 26.42 -12.03
C GLY A 261 -6.85 27.38 -12.97
N LYS A 262 -5.83 26.94 -13.71
CA LYS A 262 -5.10 27.78 -14.68
C LYS A 262 -5.70 27.65 -16.07
N SER A 263 -6.05 28.78 -16.68
CA SER A 263 -6.53 28.80 -18.08
C SER A 263 -5.44 28.32 -19.03
N LEU A 264 -5.83 27.52 -20.02
CA LEU A 264 -4.93 26.97 -21.02
C LEU A 264 -5.33 27.45 -22.41
N ASN A 265 -4.33 27.82 -23.21
CA ASN A 265 -4.54 28.14 -24.62
C ASN A 265 -4.90 26.85 -25.37
N CYS A 266 -6.11 26.81 -25.90
CA CYS A 266 -6.66 25.67 -26.60
C CYS A 266 -6.49 25.84 -28.10
N LYS A 267 -6.15 24.74 -28.77
CA LYS A 267 -6.21 24.63 -30.23
C LYS A 267 -7.35 23.69 -30.58
N HIS A 268 -8.24 24.15 -31.45
CA HIS A 268 -9.20 23.25 -32.08
C HIS A 268 -8.42 22.25 -32.94
N GLY A 269 -8.43 21.00 -32.49
CA GLY A 269 -7.89 19.88 -33.22
C GLY A 269 -8.82 19.46 -34.36
N ARG A 270 -8.39 18.43 -35.08
CA ARG A 270 -9.22 17.84 -36.14
C ARG A 270 -10.49 17.22 -35.53
N TRP A 271 -11.57 17.20 -36.30
CA TRP A 271 -12.82 16.50 -35.94
C TRP A 271 -13.47 17.00 -34.63
N GLY A 272 -13.17 18.23 -34.21
CA GLY A 272 -13.73 18.85 -33.01
C GLY A 272 -13.11 18.37 -31.70
N SER A 273 -11.86 17.91 -31.70
CA SER A 273 -11.10 17.79 -30.44
C SER A 273 -10.60 19.15 -29.97
N LEU A 274 -10.37 19.30 -28.67
CA LEU A 274 -9.66 20.44 -28.10
C LEU A 274 -8.32 19.94 -27.57
N SER A 275 -7.22 20.55 -28.01
CA SER A 275 -5.88 20.15 -27.57
C SER A 275 -5.14 21.31 -26.92
N THR A 276 -4.31 20.97 -25.94
CA THR A 276 -3.43 21.90 -25.23
C THR A 276 -2.26 21.14 -24.61
N SER A 277 -1.42 21.83 -23.84
CA SER A 277 -0.34 21.22 -23.07
C SER A 277 -0.39 21.74 -21.64
N ALA A 278 -0.33 20.84 -20.67
CA ALA A 278 -0.15 21.20 -19.28
C ALA A 278 1.32 20.99 -18.89
N THR A 279 1.97 22.09 -18.52
CA THR A 279 3.40 22.11 -18.20
C THR A 279 3.64 21.63 -16.78
N TYR A 280 4.50 20.62 -16.64
CA TYR A 280 5.09 20.27 -15.35
C TYR A 280 6.23 21.24 -15.04
N GLN A 281 6.23 21.77 -13.83
CA GLN A 281 7.32 22.62 -13.34
C GLN A 281 8.01 21.86 -12.22
N ALA A 282 9.30 21.56 -12.37
CA ALA A 282 10.05 20.95 -11.27
C ALA A 282 10.17 21.99 -10.14
N PRO A 283 9.66 21.71 -8.93
CA PRO A 283 9.77 22.65 -7.83
C PRO A 283 11.17 22.58 -7.21
N LYS A 284 11.54 23.63 -6.47
CA LYS A 284 12.71 23.61 -5.59
C LYS A 284 12.25 23.28 -4.18
N TYR A 285 12.92 22.32 -3.55
CA TYR A 285 12.70 21.93 -2.16
C TYR A 285 13.97 21.27 -1.62
N SER A 286 14.02 21.10 -0.31
CA SER A 286 15.09 20.38 0.38
C SER A 286 14.48 19.49 1.45
N VAL A 287 15.05 18.32 1.65
CA VAL A 287 14.79 17.46 2.81
C VAL A 287 15.99 17.53 3.76
N PRO A 288 15.78 17.53 5.08
CA PRO A 288 16.86 17.58 6.05
C PRO A 288 17.77 16.35 5.97
N ASP A 289 19.07 16.56 6.14
CA ASP A 289 20.03 15.47 6.35
C ASP A 289 19.96 15.04 7.83
N MET A 290 19.49 13.82 8.05
CA MET A 290 19.27 13.24 9.38
C MET A 290 20.55 13.22 10.24
N ASN A 291 21.74 13.15 9.63
CA ASN A 291 23.01 13.10 10.34
C ASN A 291 23.50 14.47 10.84
N THR A 292 22.87 15.56 10.37
CA THR A 292 23.23 16.93 10.75
C THR A 292 22.30 17.54 11.78
N LEU A 293 21.20 16.85 12.09
CA LEU A 293 20.21 17.32 13.03
C LEU A 293 20.72 17.24 14.47
N SER A 294 20.22 18.12 15.33
CA SER A 294 20.56 18.14 16.77
C SER A 294 19.74 17.10 17.53
N TRP A 295 20.22 15.86 17.57
CA TRP A 295 19.55 14.79 18.31
C TRP A 295 19.79 14.88 19.81
N LYS A 296 18.76 14.48 20.56
CA LYS A 296 18.78 14.26 22.00
C LYS A 296 18.57 12.79 22.29
N VAL A 297 19.20 12.27 23.34
CA VAL A 297 19.08 10.87 23.75
C VAL A 297 18.83 10.74 25.25
N ILE A 298 17.98 9.77 25.61
CA ILE A 298 17.73 9.33 26.98
C ILE A 298 17.71 7.80 27.07
N ASP A 299 18.07 7.26 28.23
CA ASP A 299 17.83 5.85 28.55
C ASP A 299 16.33 5.56 28.63
N SER A 300 15.88 4.54 27.91
CA SER A 300 14.49 4.08 27.90
C SER A 300 14.34 2.65 28.43
N LEU A 301 15.34 2.18 29.17
CA LEU A 301 15.26 1.01 30.03
C LEU A 301 15.79 1.31 31.46
N PRO A 302 15.31 2.38 32.15
CA PRO A 302 15.76 2.67 33.52
C PRO A 302 15.45 1.53 34.51
N GLU A 303 14.56 0.60 34.16
CA GLU A 303 14.17 -0.57 34.95
C GLU A 303 15.35 -1.43 35.42
N VAL A 304 16.44 -1.50 34.66
CA VAL A 304 17.61 -2.31 35.03
C VAL A 304 18.49 -1.63 36.08
N GLN A 305 18.26 -0.35 36.37
CA GLN A 305 19.03 0.39 37.37
C GLN A 305 18.60 0.01 38.79
N PRO A 306 19.53 -0.09 39.75
CA PRO A 306 19.23 -0.47 41.13
C PRO A 306 18.34 0.55 41.86
N THR A 307 18.25 1.78 41.36
CA THR A 307 17.43 2.86 41.91
C THR A 307 16.01 2.91 41.35
N TYR A 308 15.66 2.02 40.40
CA TYR A 308 14.34 2.03 39.78
C TYR A 308 13.25 1.55 40.75
N ASP A 309 12.22 2.37 40.94
CA ASP A 309 11.04 2.03 41.74
C ASP A 309 9.90 1.57 40.83
N ASP A 310 9.51 0.30 40.98
CA ASP A 310 8.38 -0.31 40.27
C ASP A 310 7.09 -0.33 41.11
N SER A 311 7.01 0.43 42.20
CA SER A 311 5.85 0.48 43.10
C SER A 311 4.52 0.73 42.37
N ALA A 312 4.53 1.53 41.30
CA ALA A 312 3.37 1.86 40.48
C ALA A 312 3.01 0.81 39.41
N TRP A 313 3.84 -0.22 39.20
CA TRP A 313 3.57 -1.25 38.17
C TRP A 313 2.46 -2.21 38.60
N THR A 314 1.75 -2.75 37.61
CA THR A 314 0.70 -3.75 37.82
C THR A 314 1.29 -5.02 38.41
N LEU A 315 0.76 -5.45 39.56
CA LEU A 315 1.11 -6.72 40.19
C LEU A 315 0.48 -7.88 39.42
N ALA A 316 1.31 -8.83 38.98
CA ALA A 316 0.86 -10.04 38.29
C ALA A 316 0.28 -11.05 39.29
N SER A 317 -0.90 -10.74 39.83
CA SER A 317 -1.53 -11.44 40.95
C SER A 317 -2.64 -12.42 40.55
N LEU A 318 -3.04 -12.45 39.28
CA LEU A 318 -4.13 -13.33 38.83
C LEU A 318 -3.67 -14.78 38.85
N THR A 319 -4.22 -15.60 39.74
CA THR A 319 -3.93 -17.05 39.82
C THR A 319 -4.72 -17.87 38.79
N TYR A 320 -5.37 -17.20 37.85
CA TYR A 320 -6.20 -17.76 36.78
C TYR A 320 -6.04 -16.91 35.52
N SER A 321 -6.52 -17.42 34.38
CA SER A 321 -6.62 -16.68 33.12
C SER A 321 -7.98 -16.96 32.47
N TYR A 322 -8.56 -15.95 31.82
CA TYR A 322 -9.74 -16.15 30.97
C TYR A 322 -9.37 -16.69 29.58
N ASN A 323 -8.08 -16.84 29.31
CA ASN A 323 -7.60 -17.41 28.07
C ASN A 323 -7.87 -18.92 28.00
N THR A 324 -8.88 -19.30 27.21
CA THR A 324 -9.27 -20.70 27.02
C THR A 324 -8.37 -21.45 26.04
N ALA A 325 -7.43 -20.80 25.36
CA ALA A 325 -6.54 -21.45 24.40
C ALA A 325 -5.45 -22.28 25.09
N ARG A 326 -5.07 -21.90 26.32
CA ARG A 326 -4.01 -22.56 27.08
C ARG A 326 -4.17 -22.35 28.59
N ASN A 327 -3.94 -23.41 29.35
CA ASN A 327 -3.83 -23.35 30.81
C ASN A 327 -2.53 -22.67 31.27
N LEU A 328 -2.59 -21.96 32.39
CA LEU A 328 -1.40 -21.37 33.03
C LEU A 328 -0.39 -22.46 33.41
N THR A 329 0.88 -22.21 33.08
CA THR A 329 2.03 -23.03 33.50
C THR A 329 2.86 -22.37 34.62
N THR A 330 2.40 -21.20 35.08
CA THR A 330 2.99 -20.36 36.13
C THR A 330 2.02 -20.16 37.29
N PRO A 331 2.48 -19.83 38.51
CA PRO A 331 1.61 -19.62 39.67
C PRO A 331 0.57 -18.50 39.50
N THR A 332 0.91 -17.47 38.73
CA THR A 332 0.02 -16.38 38.31
C THR A 332 0.15 -16.15 36.81
N SER A 333 -0.87 -15.56 36.18
CA SER A 333 -0.84 -15.20 34.77
C SER A 333 0.25 -14.16 34.53
N LEU A 334 1.05 -14.42 33.52
CA LEU A 334 2.01 -13.48 32.92
C LEU A 334 1.63 -13.18 31.47
N TYR A 335 0.34 -13.35 31.13
CA TYR A 335 -0.22 -12.98 29.83
C TYR A 335 -0.62 -11.52 29.89
N ALA A 336 0.03 -10.68 29.09
CA ALA A 336 -0.15 -9.23 29.14
C ALA A 336 -1.60 -8.79 28.97
N SER A 337 -2.35 -9.48 28.11
CA SER A 337 -3.76 -9.18 27.84
C SER A 337 -4.71 -9.52 28.99
N ASP A 338 -4.33 -10.39 29.93
CA ASP A 338 -5.12 -10.58 31.16
C ASP A 338 -5.10 -9.32 32.06
N TYR A 339 -4.15 -8.41 31.82
CA TYR A 339 -3.98 -7.15 32.55
C TYR A 339 -4.26 -5.91 31.69
N GLY A 340 -4.90 -6.09 30.52
CA GLY A 340 -5.28 -4.99 29.63
C GLY A 340 -4.14 -4.42 28.77
N TYR A 341 -3.03 -5.15 28.62
CA TYR A 341 -1.91 -4.75 27.75
C TYR A 341 -1.91 -5.59 26.46
N HIS A 342 -2.09 -4.91 25.32
CA HIS A 342 -2.35 -5.59 24.02
C HIS A 342 -1.41 -5.19 22.88
N THR A 343 -0.52 -4.22 23.09
CA THR A 343 0.30 -3.62 22.02
C THR A 343 1.73 -3.33 22.45
N GLY A 344 2.64 -3.28 21.47
CA GLY A 344 4.02 -2.83 21.60
C GLY A 344 4.87 -3.57 22.64
N ASN A 345 5.97 -2.96 23.07
CA ASN A 345 6.86 -3.63 24.01
C ASN A 345 6.19 -3.92 25.37
N LEU A 346 6.49 -5.08 25.94
CA LEU A 346 5.99 -5.53 27.23
C LEU A 346 7.17 -5.76 28.17
N LEU A 347 7.05 -5.32 29.42
CA LEU A 347 8.08 -5.52 30.43
C LEU A 347 7.54 -6.29 31.62
N PHE A 348 8.36 -7.19 32.14
CA PHE A 348 8.08 -8.03 33.31
C PHE A 348 9.22 -7.90 34.31
N ARG A 349 8.89 -7.78 35.59
CA ARG A 349 9.84 -7.70 36.70
C ARG A 349 9.56 -8.76 37.75
N GLY A 350 10.44 -9.75 37.85
CA GLY A 350 10.34 -10.88 38.78
C GLY A 350 11.27 -10.69 39.97
N GLN A 351 10.70 -10.39 41.14
CA GLN A 351 11.46 -10.17 42.38
C GLN A 351 11.58 -11.47 43.17
N PHE A 352 12.78 -11.74 43.70
CA PHE A 352 13.03 -12.87 44.60
C PHE A 352 14.14 -12.56 45.60
N THR A 353 14.12 -13.23 46.75
CA THR A 353 15.24 -13.26 47.69
C THR A 353 16.11 -14.47 47.38
N ALA A 354 17.39 -14.24 47.10
CA ALA A 354 18.32 -15.31 46.73
C ALA A 354 18.62 -16.24 47.90
N THR A 355 18.82 -17.52 47.58
CA THR A 355 19.29 -18.57 48.49
C THR A 355 20.79 -18.83 48.33
N GLY A 356 21.39 -18.34 47.25
CA GLY A 356 22.79 -18.61 46.88
C GLY A 356 22.96 -19.87 46.01
N ALA A 357 21.87 -20.61 45.77
CA ALA A 357 21.88 -21.82 44.93
C ALA A 357 21.43 -21.56 43.48
N GLU A 358 20.98 -20.34 43.17
CA GLU A 358 20.50 -19.97 41.84
C GLU A 358 21.63 -19.93 40.82
N SER A 359 21.49 -20.71 39.74
CA SER A 359 22.52 -20.85 38.70
C SER A 359 22.00 -20.58 37.28
N THR A 360 20.73 -20.87 37.02
CA THR A 360 20.11 -20.66 35.71
C THR A 360 18.68 -20.16 35.82
N LEU A 361 18.27 -19.39 34.82
CA LEU A 361 16.90 -18.93 34.61
C LEU A 361 16.41 -19.42 33.23
N TYR A 362 15.41 -20.30 33.22
CA TYR A 362 14.66 -20.66 32.04
C TYR A 362 13.48 -19.70 31.85
N LEU A 363 13.30 -19.21 30.62
CA LEU A 363 12.16 -18.41 30.18
C LEU A 363 11.57 -18.99 28.88
N SER A 364 10.26 -19.21 28.88
CA SER A 364 9.43 -19.44 27.70
C SER A 364 8.61 -18.17 27.45
N THR A 365 8.82 -17.49 26.32
CA THR A 365 8.20 -16.19 26.01
C THR A 365 7.51 -16.20 24.65
N GLN A 366 6.49 -15.37 24.48
CA GLN A 366 5.73 -15.26 23.23
C GLN A 366 5.39 -13.81 22.93
N GLY A 367 5.65 -13.40 21.69
CA GLY A 367 5.42 -12.02 21.22
C GLY A 367 4.75 -11.95 19.85
N GLY A 368 4.48 -13.11 19.21
CA GLY A 368 4.04 -13.19 17.82
C GLY A 368 5.21 -13.35 16.85
N PRO A 369 4.94 -13.63 15.56
CA PRO A 369 5.99 -13.82 14.54
C PRO A 369 7.03 -12.70 14.54
N ALA A 370 8.31 -13.03 14.42
CA ALA A 370 9.44 -12.11 14.49
C ALA A 370 9.62 -11.36 15.83
N THR A 371 9.10 -11.88 16.95
CA THR A 371 9.32 -11.33 18.30
C THR A 371 10.80 -11.29 18.69
N GLY A 372 11.16 -10.37 19.59
CA GLY A 372 12.45 -10.35 20.29
C GLY A 372 12.27 -10.40 21.81
N MET A 373 13.30 -10.81 22.54
CA MET A 373 13.31 -10.79 24.00
C MET A 373 14.71 -10.51 24.54
N SER A 374 14.81 -9.77 25.64
CA SER A 374 16.05 -9.55 26.40
C SER A 374 15.79 -9.69 27.90
N ALA A 375 16.78 -10.18 28.64
CA ALA A 375 16.68 -10.36 30.08
C ALA A 375 17.89 -9.78 30.84
N TRP A 376 17.63 -9.23 32.02
CA TRP A 376 18.63 -8.72 32.95
C TRP A 376 18.35 -9.23 34.37
N LEU A 377 19.39 -9.42 35.17
CA LEU A 377 19.32 -9.59 36.61
C LEU A 377 19.87 -8.34 37.29
N ASN A 378 19.00 -7.53 37.89
CA ASN A 378 19.27 -6.14 38.23
C ASN A 378 19.82 -5.42 36.99
N GLY A 379 21.05 -4.89 37.06
CA GLY A 379 21.74 -4.25 35.93
C GLY A 379 22.58 -5.18 35.07
N VAL A 380 22.66 -6.48 35.39
CA VAL A 380 23.51 -7.44 34.66
C VAL A 380 22.73 -8.04 33.50
N PHE A 381 23.17 -7.80 32.27
CA PHE A 381 22.59 -8.40 31.07
C PHE A 381 22.82 -9.92 31.04
N LEU A 382 21.74 -10.69 30.92
CA LEU A 382 21.78 -12.15 30.86
C LEU A 382 21.86 -12.66 29.42
N GLY A 383 21.25 -11.94 28.48
CA GLY A 383 21.20 -12.29 27.07
C GLY A 383 19.88 -11.92 26.40
N SER A 384 19.82 -12.19 25.09
CA SER A 384 18.64 -11.95 24.26
C SER A 384 18.27 -13.17 23.41
N VAL A 385 17.04 -13.16 22.91
CA VAL A 385 16.59 -13.92 21.75
C VAL A 385 16.22 -12.91 20.67
N PRO A 386 17.02 -12.76 19.60
CA PRO A 386 16.83 -11.70 18.61
C PRO A 386 15.63 -11.91 17.69
N GLY A 387 15.12 -13.14 17.61
CA GLY A 387 13.98 -13.52 16.76
C GLY A 387 14.36 -13.80 15.31
N TYR A 388 13.44 -14.48 14.60
CA TYR A 388 13.47 -14.66 13.15
C TYR A 388 12.02 -14.70 12.65
N ASP A 389 11.82 -14.62 11.33
CA ASP A 389 10.52 -14.50 10.66
C ASP A 389 9.46 -15.50 11.19
N ALA A 390 9.78 -16.78 11.28
CA ALA A 390 8.86 -17.82 11.72
C ALA A 390 8.78 -18.02 13.25
N ALA A 391 9.60 -17.33 14.05
CA ALA A 391 9.58 -17.45 15.51
C ALA A 391 8.41 -16.66 16.12
N THR A 392 7.41 -17.37 16.63
CA THR A 392 6.30 -16.74 17.39
C THR A 392 6.55 -16.70 18.90
N ASN A 393 7.30 -17.70 19.39
CA ASN A 393 7.71 -17.89 20.76
C ASN A 393 9.17 -18.31 20.87
N SER A 394 9.74 -18.26 22.07
CA SER A 394 11.11 -18.69 22.33
C SER A 394 11.26 -19.35 23.70
N ASN A 395 12.17 -20.32 23.78
CA ASN A 395 12.58 -21.00 25.00
C ASN A 395 14.08 -20.78 25.19
N LYS A 396 14.49 -20.17 26.29
CA LYS A 396 15.90 -19.86 26.55
C LYS A 396 16.25 -20.10 28.02
N THR A 397 17.35 -20.79 28.25
CA THR A 397 17.98 -20.90 29.57
C THR A 397 19.19 -19.97 29.62
N PHE A 398 19.17 -19.04 30.56
CA PHE A 398 20.26 -18.11 30.84
C PHE A 398 21.07 -18.58 32.04
N THR A 399 22.38 -18.43 31.98
CA THR A 399 23.26 -18.59 33.14
C THR A 399 23.18 -17.32 33.99
N LEU A 400 23.03 -17.48 35.31
CA LEU A 400 23.04 -16.36 36.24
C LEU A 400 24.44 -16.11 36.80
N PRO A 401 24.80 -14.85 37.08
CA PRO A 401 25.97 -14.55 37.91
C PRO A 401 25.74 -15.05 39.34
N ASN A 402 26.82 -15.20 40.11
CA ASN A 402 26.72 -15.59 41.52
C ASN A 402 25.84 -14.60 42.29
N VAL A 403 24.80 -15.12 42.95
CA VAL A 403 23.90 -14.35 43.80
C VAL A 403 24.23 -14.55 45.28
N VAL A 404 24.02 -13.52 46.09
CA VAL A 404 24.31 -13.56 47.53
C VAL A 404 23.05 -13.95 48.28
N ALA A 405 23.12 -15.04 49.05
CA ALA A 405 22.02 -15.50 49.90
C ALA A 405 21.48 -14.37 50.80
N GLY A 406 20.15 -14.28 50.90
CA GLY A 406 19.44 -13.27 51.68
C GLY A 406 19.26 -11.91 50.98
N LYS A 407 19.92 -11.64 49.85
CA LYS A 407 19.71 -10.39 49.10
C LYS A 407 18.52 -10.49 48.14
N ALA A 408 17.84 -9.37 47.94
CA ALA A 408 16.80 -9.23 46.93
C ALA A 408 17.42 -9.01 45.55
N TYR A 409 16.86 -9.69 44.55
CA TYR A 409 17.21 -9.56 43.14
C TYR A 409 15.95 -9.40 42.31
N VAL A 410 16.07 -8.71 41.18
CA VAL A 410 14.98 -8.50 40.23
C VAL A 410 15.41 -8.93 38.84
N VAL A 411 14.66 -9.87 38.26
CA VAL A 411 14.78 -10.19 36.83
C VAL A 411 13.93 -9.18 36.06
N THR A 412 14.51 -8.46 35.10
CA THR A 412 13.75 -7.65 34.14
C THR A 412 13.75 -8.35 32.79
N VAL A 413 12.57 -8.55 32.21
CA VAL A 413 12.39 -9.17 30.88
C VAL A 413 11.65 -8.19 29.98
N LEU A 414 12.24 -7.85 28.84
CA LEU A 414 11.65 -7.04 27.78
C LEU A 414 11.24 -7.97 26.63
N ILE A 415 9.97 -7.93 26.22
CA ILE A 415 9.40 -8.76 25.15
C ILE A 415 8.79 -7.85 24.10
N ASP A 416 9.02 -8.16 22.83
CA ASP A 416 8.42 -7.43 21.72
C ASP A 416 7.06 -8.02 21.33
N ASN A 417 5.96 -7.30 21.54
CA ASN A 417 4.67 -7.70 20.97
C ASN A 417 4.59 -7.22 19.51
N MET A 418 4.45 -8.16 18.58
CA MET A 418 4.37 -7.92 17.14
C MET A 418 2.92 -7.74 16.65
N GLY A 419 1.97 -7.58 17.58
CA GLY A 419 0.53 -7.59 17.32
C GLY A 419 -0.08 -8.91 17.76
N LEU A 420 -1.41 -8.96 17.88
CA LEU A 420 -2.15 -10.21 18.15
C LEU A 420 -2.40 -10.96 16.84
N ASP A 421 -2.45 -12.28 16.91
CA ASP A 421 -2.67 -13.12 15.74
C ASP A 421 -4.11 -12.96 15.20
N GLU A 422 -4.31 -13.22 13.91
CA GLU A 422 -5.66 -13.30 13.35
C GLU A 422 -6.41 -14.54 13.86
N ASN A 423 -7.73 -14.58 13.64
CA ASN A 423 -8.54 -15.76 13.92
C ASN A 423 -9.37 -16.18 12.69
N PHE A 424 -8.68 -16.48 11.58
CA PHE A 424 -9.32 -16.80 10.29
C PHE A 424 -10.30 -17.98 10.38
N ASN A 425 -9.95 -19.03 11.13
CA ASN A 425 -10.80 -20.20 11.32
C ASN A 425 -11.84 -19.95 12.42
N VAL A 426 -13.12 -19.92 12.05
CA VAL A 426 -14.24 -19.82 13.00
C VAL A 426 -14.19 -20.98 14.00
N GLY A 427 -14.28 -20.67 15.30
CA GLY A 427 -14.12 -21.65 16.37
C GLY A 427 -12.67 -21.92 16.78
N GLY A 428 -11.69 -21.44 16.01
CA GLY A 428 -10.30 -21.38 16.42
C GLY A 428 -10.06 -20.36 17.54
N THR A 429 -8.94 -20.49 18.23
CA THR A 429 -8.54 -19.61 19.34
C THR A 429 -7.17 -18.96 19.12
N THR A 430 -6.66 -18.95 17.88
CA THR A 430 -5.31 -18.47 17.57
C THR A 430 -5.10 -17.01 17.95
N MET A 431 -6.10 -16.14 17.79
CA MET A 431 -6.00 -14.74 18.27
C MET A 431 -5.80 -14.63 19.78
N LYS A 432 -6.19 -15.66 20.54
CA LYS A 432 -5.96 -15.72 21.99
C LYS A 432 -4.54 -16.16 22.36
N ASP A 433 -3.66 -16.43 21.40
CA ASP A 433 -2.27 -16.75 21.67
C ASP A 433 -1.63 -15.62 22.49
N PRO A 434 -1.23 -15.89 23.76
CA PRO A 434 -0.90 -14.82 24.68
C PRO A 434 0.40 -14.13 24.28
N ARG A 435 0.56 -12.89 24.75
CA ARG A 435 1.82 -12.13 24.69
C ARG A 435 2.39 -12.02 26.09
N GLY A 436 3.67 -12.32 26.27
CA GLY A 436 4.33 -12.30 27.58
C GLY A 436 5.13 -13.56 27.88
N ILE A 437 5.19 -13.93 29.17
CA ILE A 437 5.92 -15.11 29.65
C ILE A 437 4.95 -16.28 29.73
N LEU A 438 5.18 -17.32 28.92
CA LEU A 438 4.41 -18.55 28.95
C LEU A 438 4.80 -19.43 30.13
N ASP A 439 6.09 -19.53 30.41
CA ASP A 439 6.62 -20.31 31.53
C ASP A 439 8.00 -19.81 31.98
N TYR A 440 8.40 -20.14 33.22
CA TYR A 440 9.74 -19.89 33.73
C TYR A 440 10.18 -20.94 34.77
N SER A 441 11.49 -21.06 34.97
CA SER A 441 12.07 -21.81 36.08
C SER A 441 13.38 -21.17 36.53
N LEU A 442 13.50 -20.87 37.82
CA LEU A 442 14.73 -20.37 38.44
C LEU A 442 15.35 -21.52 39.25
N ALA A 443 16.52 -22.00 38.83
CA ALA A 443 17.20 -23.09 39.53
C ALA A 443 17.39 -22.74 41.02
N GLY A 444 17.15 -23.69 41.92
CA GLY A 444 17.23 -23.46 43.38
C GLY A 444 16.02 -22.74 44.00
N ARG A 445 14.98 -22.41 43.22
CA ARG A 445 13.75 -21.74 43.70
C ARG A 445 12.49 -22.42 43.19
N ASN A 446 11.42 -22.37 43.99
CA ASN A 446 10.09 -22.73 43.49
C ASN A 446 9.53 -21.56 42.68
N LYS A 447 8.67 -21.82 41.69
CA LYS A 447 8.05 -20.74 40.91
C LYS A 447 7.33 -19.72 41.81
N GLY A 448 6.61 -20.20 42.83
CA GLY A 448 5.87 -19.35 43.78
C GLY A 448 6.73 -18.36 44.58
N ASP A 449 8.05 -18.57 44.61
CA ASP A 449 9.02 -17.73 45.30
C ASP A 449 9.38 -16.45 44.54
N ILE A 450 8.96 -16.33 43.27
CA ILE A 450 9.19 -15.17 42.42
C ILE A 450 7.87 -14.38 42.32
N LYS A 451 7.91 -13.10 42.68
CA LYS A 451 6.75 -12.20 42.58
C LYS A 451 6.90 -11.30 41.36
N TRP A 452 5.94 -11.35 40.46
CA TRP A 452 5.99 -10.65 39.18
C TRP A 452 5.17 -9.37 39.19
N LYS A 453 5.72 -8.32 38.57
CA LYS A 453 4.99 -7.16 38.08
C LYS A 453 5.13 -7.07 36.56
N LEU A 454 4.20 -6.41 35.90
CA LEU A 454 4.27 -6.20 34.45
C LEU A 454 3.74 -4.83 34.04
N THR A 455 4.15 -4.39 32.86
CA THR A 455 3.56 -3.24 32.17
C THR A 455 3.59 -3.45 30.66
N GLY A 456 2.56 -2.93 29.99
CA GLY A 456 2.60 -2.53 28.59
C GLY A 456 2.47 -1.02 28.48
N ASN A 457 1.65 -0.55 27.54
CA ASN A 457 1.32 0.87 27.40
C ASN A 457 0.72 1.44 28.71
N LEU A 458 1.05 2.69 29.04
CA LEU A 458 0.61 3.30 30.30
C LEU A 458 -0.93 3.35 30.38
N GLY A 459 -1.48 2.69 31.40
CA GLY A 459 -2.92 2.57 31.62
C GLY A 459 -3.61 1.40 30.93
N GLY A 460 -2.93 0.64 30.06
CA GLY A 460 -3.52 -0.50 29.35
C GLY A 460 -4.72 -0.07 28.51
N GLU A 461 -5.87 -0.74 28.70
CA GLU A 461 -7.16 -0.37 28.09
C GLU A 461 -7.62 1.06 28.45
N ASN A 462 -7.14 1.63 29.56
CA ASN A 462 -7.29 3.05 29.91
C ASN A 462 -6.15 3.90 29.34
N TYR A 463 -5.83 3.68 28.05
CA TYR A 463 -4.71 4.30 27.34
C TYR A 463 -4.76 5.84 27.39
N ARG A 464 -3.56 6.46 27.40
CA ARG A 464 -3.40 7.90 27.61
C ARG A 464 -3.65 8.75 26.37
N ASP A 465 -3.22 8.29 25.20
CA ASP A 465 -3.37 9.04 23.96
C ASP A 465 -4.69 8.71 23.25
N ARG A 466 -5.72 9.51 23.54
CA ARG A 466 -7.04 9.39 22.90
C ARG A 466 -7.08 9.90 21.46
N THR A 467 -6.06 10.63 21.03
CA THR A 467 -5.95 11.15 19.66
C THR A 467 -5.39 10.10 18.71
N ARG A 468 -4.32 9.41 19.12
CA ARG A 468 -3.61 8.43 18.27
C ARG A 468 -4.12 7.00 18.44
N GLY A 469 -4.97 6.76 19.44
CA GLY A 469 -5.69 5.51 19.62
C GLY A 469 -4.96 4.48 20.50
N PRO A 470 -5.61 3.35 20.78
CA PRO A 470 -5.17 2.39 21.82
C PRO A 470 -3.88 1.63 21.49
N LEU A 471 -3.43 1.64 20.23
CA LEU A 471 -2.36 0.77 19.75
C LEU A 471 -1.06 1.51 19.42
N ASN A 472 -1.08 2.86 19.43
CA ASN A 472 0.06 3.68 18.99
C ASN A 472 1.30 3.53 19.89
N GLU A 473 1.09 3.25 21.17
CA GLU A 473 2.15 3.23 22.18
C GLU A 473 2.37 1.81 22.73
N GLY A 474 3.62 1.40 22.84
CA GLY A 474 4.03 0.25 23.63
C GLY A 474 4.34 0.61 25.08
N GLY A 475 5.04 -0.31 25.75
CA GLY A 475 5.40 -0.19 27.15
C GLY A 475 6.82 0.28 27.44
N LEU A 476 7.63 0.71 26.48
CA LEU A 476 8.96 1.28 26.79
C LEU A 476 8.81 2.52 27.67
N TYR A 477 9.80 2.80 28.53
CA TYR A 477 9.75 3.94 29.44
C TYR A 477 9.43 5.26 28.73
N ALA A 478 10.12 5.57 27.62
CA ALA A 478 9.86 6.79 26.84
C ALA A 478 8.42 6.85 26.28
N GLU A 479 7.83 5.72 25.91
CA GLU A 479 6.43 5.64 25.47
C GLU A 479 5.48 5.93 26.63
N ARG A 480 5.68 5.28 27.78
CA ARG A 480 4.85 5.49 28.99
C ARG A 480 4.90 6.95 29.45
N GLN A 481 6.07 7.60 29.39
CA GLN A 481 6.23 9.03 29.69
C GLN A 481 5.66 9.96 28.61
N GLY A 482 5.35 9.44 27.41
CA GLY A 482 4.86 10.23 26.28
C GLY A 482 5.96 10.97 25.51
N TYR A 483 7.23 10.65 25.71
CA TYR A 483 8.34 11.40 25.11
C TYR A 483 8.45 11.26 23.58
N HIS A 484 7.66 10.39 22.96
CA HIS A 484 7.47 10.35 21.51
C HIS A 484 6.61 11.51 20.97
N LEU A 485 5.95 12.28 21.85
CA LEU A 485 5.06 13.38 21.48
C LEU A 485 5.82 14.70 21.22
N PRO A 486 5.34 15.55 20.29
CA PRO A 486 5.92 16.87 20.05
C PRO A 486 5.99 17.73 21.32
N GLY A 487 7.11 18.43 21.54
CA GLY A 487 7.28 19.28 22.73
C GLY A 487 7.66 18.53 24.01
N ALA A 488 8.07 17.26 23.92
CA ALA A 488 8.67 16.52 25.03
C ALA A 488 9.85 17.31 25.66
N PRO A 489 10.10 17.17 26.98
CA PRO A 489 11.10 17.94 27.71
C PRO A 489 12.51 17.40 27.48
N THR A 490 13.05 17.60 26.27
CA THR A 490 14.35 17.06 25.83
C THR A 490 15.56 17.93 26.21
N SER A 491 15.34 19.09 26.83
CA SER A 491 16.42 20.05 27.15
C SER A 491 17.47 19.47 28.10
N SER A 492 17.04 18.64 29.07
CA SER A 492 17.92 17.97 30.03
C SER A 492 18.54 16.68 29.51
N TRP A 493 18.20 16.26 28.28
CA TRP A 493 18.73 15.04 27.69
C TRP A 493 20.12 15.27 27.12
N ALA A 494 20.91 14.20 27.06
CA ALA A 494 22.24 14.24 26.47
C ALA A 494 22.15 14.58 24.98
N ASN A 495 23.14 15.34 24.48
CA ASN A 495 23.32 15.53 23.05
C ASN A 495 23.79 14.22 22.42
N SER A 496 23.37 13.96 21.19
CA SER A 496 23.78 12.78 20.43
C SER A 496 23.89 13.12 18.94
N ALA A 497 24.65 12.33 18.18
CA ALA A 497 24.61 12.33 16.73
C ALA A 497 23.40 11.56 16.16
N GLY A 498 22.52 11.04 17.03
CA GLY A 498 21.31 10.34 16.68
C GLY A 498 21.44 8.82 16.78
N PRO A 499 20.48 8.06 16.24
CA PRO A 499 20.48 6.60 16.36
C PRO A 499 21.66 5.91 15.66
N THR A 500 22.40 6.63 14.80
CA THR A 500 23.64 6.17 14.16
C THR A 500 24.86 6.21 15.10
N GLU A 501 24.80 6.96 16.19
CA GLU A 501 25.77 6.86 17.29
C GLU A 501 25.57 5.56 18.09
N GLY A 502 24.30 5.21 18.31
CA GLY A 502 23.88 3.99 19.00
C GLY A 502 24.20 3.96 20.49
N ILE A 503 24.26 2.74 21.03
CA ILE A 503 24.63 2.41 22.41
C ILE A 503 25.66 1.28 22.42
N LYS A 504 26.49 1.22 23.47
CA LYS A 504 27.65 0.31 23.57
C LYS A 504 27.40 -0.95 24.39
N SER A 505 26.16 -1.16 24.82
CA SER A 505 25.73 -2.33 25.60
C SER A 505 24.28 -2.65 25.28
N ALA A 506 23.85 -3.89 25.54
CA ALA A 506 22.44 -4.26 25.47
C ALA A 506 21.57 -3.33 26.33
N GLY A 507 20.45 -2.87 25.78
CA GLY A 507 19.59 -1.88 26.43
C GLY A 507 18.68 -1.17 25.42
N VAL A 508 17.99 -0.13 25.87
CA VAL A 508 17.10 0.68 25.02
C VAL A 508 17.44 2.16 25.17
N ALA A 509 17.83 2.80 24.08
CA ALA A 509 17.93 4.26 24.00
C ALA A 509 16.71 4.84 23.29
N PHE A 510 16.37 6.08 23.61
CA PHE A 510 15.34 6.83 22.91
C PHE A 510 15.88 8.16 22.42
N TYR A 511 15.87 8.34 21.11
CA TYR A 511 16.38 9.51 20.41
C TYR A 511 15.23 10.42 20.00
N ALA A 512 15.45 11.73 20.01
CA ALA A 512 14.49 12.72 19.54
C ALA A 512 15.18 13.87 18.84
N THR A 513 14.53 14.42 17.81
CA THR A 513 14.99 15.62 17.10
C THR A 513 13.80 16.39 16.52
N THR A 514 14.06 17.61 16.09
CA THR A 514 13.08 18.46 15.40
C THR A 514 13.70 19.07 14.15
N PHE A 515 12.87 19.26 13.13
CA PHE A 515 13.24 20.02 11.93
C PHE A 515 12.00 20.63 11.28
N ASP A 516 12.19 21.67 10.50
CA ASP A 516 11.14 22.26 9.69
C ASP A 516 11.14 21.66 8.28
N LEU A 517 9.93 21.46 7.75
CA LEU A 517 9.71 21.24 6.32
C LEU A 517 9.09 22.49 5.71
N ASN A 518 9.50 22.81 4.48
CA ASN A 518 8.90 23.85 3.66
C ASN A 518 8.74 23.31 2.24
N MET A 519 7.84 22.35 2.11
CA MET A 519 7.57 21.67 0.85
C MET A 519 6.73 22.57 -0.07
N PRO A 520 6.86 22.45 -1.39
CA PRO A 520 6.18 23.32 -2.34
C PRO A 520 4.68 22.98 -2.42
N ALA A 521 3.83 23.98 -2.23
CA ALA A 521 2.39 23.83 -2.42
C ALA A 521 2.05 23.43 -3.88
N GLY A 522 1.00 22.62 -4.05
CA GLY A 522 0.58 22.11 -5.35
C GLY A 522 1.43 20.95 -5.87
N TYR A 523 2.19 20.30 -4.99
CA TYR A 523 2.92 19.06 -5.29
C TYR A 523 2.63 18.01 -4.23
N ASP A 524 2.44 16.76 -4.68
CA ASP A 524 2.52 15.57 -3.85
C ASP A 524 3.95 15.04 -3.95
N ILE A 525 4.65 15.02 -2.81
CA ILE A 525 6.04 14.56 -2.68
C ILE A 525 6.08 13.61 -1.49
N PRO A 526 5.92 12.29 -1.70
CA PRO A 526 5.96 11.32 -0.62
C PRO A 526 7.33 11.32 0.08
N LEU A 527 7.35 11.29 1.41
CA LEU A 527 8.57 11.18 2.20
C LEU A 527 8.65 9.80 2.87
N SER A 528 9.87 9.25 2.98
CA SER A 528 10.10 7.99 3.66
C SER A 528 11.40 8.03 4.46
N PHE A 529 11.40 7.45 5.66
CA PHE A 529 12.64 7.15 6.37
C PHE A 529 13.22 5.86 5.80
N VAL A 530 14.49 5.91 5.40
CA VAL A 530 15.21 4.78 4.82
C VAL A 530 16.36 4.40 5.74
N PHE A 531 16.32 3.18 6.24
CA PHE A 531 17.39 2.55 7.02
C PHE A 531 18.40 1.91 6.07
N ALA A 532 19.68 2.10 6.34
CA ALA A 532 20.72 1.36 5.64
C ALA A 532 20.82 -0.05 6.24
N ASN A 533 20.98 -1.04 5.37
CA ASN A 533 21.22 -2.43 5.75
C ASN A 533 22.37 -2.96 4.87
N SER A 534 23.60 -2.70 5.29
CA SER A 534 24.81 -3.14 4.62
C SER A 534 25.21 -4.51 5.15
N THR A 535 24.83 -5.56 4.41
CA THR A 535 25.23 -6.93 4.73
C THR A 535 26.75 -7.06 4.61
N THR A 536 27.45 -7.21 5.74
CA THR A 536 28.72 -7.93 5.77
C THR A 536 28.43 -9.32 6.31
N ASN A 537 28.91 -10.36 5.61
CA ASN A 537 28.83 -11.76 6.04
C ASN A 537 29.72 -12.03 7.26
N SER A 538 29.48 -11.32 8.36
CA SER A 538 30.20 -11.50 9.61
C SER A 538 29.40 -12.44 10.50
N THR A 539 29.99 -13.58 10.83
CA THR A 539 29.39 -14.66 11.61
C THR A 539 29.62 -14.50 13.12
N THR A 540 30.15 -13.37 13.57
CA THR A 540 30.39 -13.11 15.00
C THR A 540 29.30 -12.22 15.58
N ALA A 541 28.61 -12.71 16.62
CA ALA A 541 27.59 -12.00 17.42
C ALA A 541 28.09 -10.74 18.17
N ALA A 542 29.28 -10.24 17.82
CA ALA A 542 29.91 -9.06 18.39
C ALA A 542 29.64 -7.76 17.61
N ASP A 543 28.96 -7.84 16.46
CA ASP A 543 28.88 -6.72 15.51
C ASP A 543 27.68 -5.77 15.70
N GLY A 544 26.92 -5.90 16.79
CA GLY A 544 25.81 -4.98 17.13
C GLY A 544 24.75 -4.90 16.04
N LYS A 545 24.43 -6.06 15.45
CA LYS A 545 23.54 -6.20 14.29
C LYS A 545 22.15 -6.65 14.69
N ASP A 546 21.98 -7.23 15.88
CA ASP A 546 20.67 -7.55 16.39
C ASP A 546 20.11 -6.33 17.12
N TYR A 547 19.30 -5.55 16.41
CA TYR A 547 18.62 -4.40 17.00
C TYR A 547 17.24 -4.15 16.39
N ARG A 548 16.42 -3.47 17.20
CA ARG A 548 15.04 -3.11 16.88
C ARG A 548 14.82 -1.62 17.08
N VAL A 549 14.06 -1.01 16.18
CA VAL A 549 13.74 0.42 16.23
C VAL A 549 12.24 0.62 16.05
N GLN A 550 11.66 1.49 16.87
CA GLN A 550 10.34 2.06 16.61
C GLN A 550 10.53 3.50 16.15
N LEU A 551 9.90 3.88 15.03
CA LEU A 551 9.96 5.20 14.42
C LEU A 551 8.67 5.96 14.71
N TYR A 552 8.81 7.17 15.25
CA TYR A 552 7.72 8.08 15.57
C TYR A 552 7.85 9.39 14.79
N VAL A 553 6.76 9.83 14.17
CA VAL A 553 6.65 11.15 13.51
C VAL A 553 5.47 11.90 14.09
N ASN A 554 5.74 13.05 14.69
CA ASN A 554 4.74 13.87 15.39
C ASN A 554 3.89 13.07 16.38
N GLY A 555 4.51 12.09 17.04
CA GLY A 555 3.88 11.19 18.01
C GLY A 555 3.21 9.95 17.44
N TYR A 556 3.06 9.82 16.12
CA TYR A 556 2.51 8.62 15.51
C TYR A 556 3.61 7.60 15.23
N GLN A 557 3.44 6.37 15.72
CA GLN A 557 4.35 5.26 15.40
C GLN A 557 4.10 4.81 13.96
N PHE A 558 5.12 4.92 13.11
CA PHE A 558 5.03 4.71 11.66
C PHE A 558 6.03 3.68 11.13
N GLY A 559 6.73 2.97 12.02
CA GLY A 559 7.67 1.95 11.60
C GLY A 559 8.21 1.15 12.77
N LYS A 560 8.25 -0.16 12.57
CA LYS A 560 8.97 -1.10 13.41
C LYS A 560 10.03 -1.77 12.56
N TYR A 561 11.28 -1.37 12.76
CA TYR A 561 12.42 -1.89 12.03
C TYR A 561 13.12 -2.97 12.85
N VAL A 562 13.27 -4.16 12.29
CA VAL A 562 13.94 -5.31 12.91
C VAL A 562 15.09 -5.69 12.01
N HIS A 563 16.30 -5.20 12.31
CA HIS A 563 17.44 -5.24 11.40
C HIS A 563 17.81 -6.69 11.00
N ASN A 564 17.81 -7.60 11.96
CA ASN A 564 18.16 -9.02 11.76
C ASN A 564 17.04 -9.87 11.13
N VAL A 565 15.88 -9.28 10.79
CA VAL A 565 14.73 -10.00 10.20
C VAL A 565 14.28 -9.38 8.87
N GLY A 566 14.07 -8.06 8.82
CA GLY A 566 13.59 -7.37 7.63
C GLY A 566 12.13 -7.68 7.26
N PRO A 567 11.71 -7.50 6.00
CA PRO A 567 12.48 -6.98 4.87
C PRO A 567 12.37 -5.46 4.68
N GLN A 568 11.60 -4.77 5.52
CA GLN A 568 11.27 -3.37 5.29
C GLN A 568 12.40 -2.43 5.74
N ASP A 569 13.09 -1.82 4.78
CA ASP A 569 14.09 -0.76 5.03
C ASP A 569 13.57 0.67 4.76
N ALA A 570 12.42 0.80 4.09
CA ALA A 570 11.80 2.10 3.77
C ALA A 570 10.41 2.24 4.40
N PHE A 571 10.23 3.29 5.20
CA PHE A 571 9.01 3.58 5.95
C PHE A 571 8.38 4.88 5.46
N PRO A 572 7.39 4.81 4.56
CA PRO A 572 6.68 5.99 4.08
C PRO A 572 5.82 6.59 5.19
N VAL A 573 5.86 7.91 5.30
CA VAL A 573 5.02 8.67 6.23
C VAL A 573 4.30 9.74 5.42
N PRO A 574 2.95 9.78 5.46
CA PRO A 574 2.19 10.64 4.57
C PRO A 574 2.28 12.12 4.99
N GLU A 575 2.12 13.00 4.00
CA GLU A 575 1.72 14.39 4.25
C GLU A 575 0.48 14.40 5.15
N GLY A 576 0.43 15.32 6.10
CA GLY A 576 -0.60 15.41 7.11
C GLY A 576 -0.23 14.69 8.41
N ILE A 577 0.61 13.65 8.38
CA ILE A 577 1.35 13.21 9.58
C ILE A 577 2.65 13.97 9.69
N PHE A 578 3.35 14.12 8.57
CA PHE A 578 4.30 15.21 8.44
C PHE A 578 3.56 16.54 8.25
N ASN A 579 3.97 17.56 8.98
CA ASN A 579 3.63 18.93 8.69
C ASN A 579 4.59 19.44 7.60
N TYR A 580 4.14 19.47 6.35
CA TYR A 580 4.97 19.86 5.20
C TYR A 580 5.35 21.34 5.14
N HIS A 581 4.69 22.17 5.96
CA HIS A 581 4.87 23.63 5.99
C HIS A 581 5.16 24.13 7.42
N GLY A 582 5.98 23.39 8.17
CA GLY A 582 6.34 23.77 9.52
C GLY A 582 7.13 22.71 10.27
N PRO A 583 7.14 22.79 11.62
CA PRO A 583 7.97 21.92 12.45
C PRO A 583 7.45 20.50 12.50
N ASN A 584 8.39 19.57 12.57
CA ASN A 584 8.17 18.15 12.78
C ASN A 584 9.04 17.67 13.93
N TYR A 585 8.48 16.81 14.77
CA TYR A 585 9.18 16.09 15.83
C TYR A 585 9.33 14.63 15.42
N VAL A 586 10.56 14.13 15.42
CA VAL A 586 10.87 12.74 15.12
C VAL A 586 11.52 12.11 16.32
N ALA A 587 11.04 10.93 16.70
CA ALA A 587 11.63 10.17 17.79
C ALA A 587 11.80 8.70 17.40
N MET A 588 12.82 8.06 17.98
CA MET A 588 13.17 6.69 17.65
C MET A 588 13.64 5.94 18.88
N SER A 589 13.06 4.78 19.18
CA SER A 589 13.70 3.84 20.10
C SER A 589 14.79 3.06 19.39
N LEU A 590 15.87 2.72 20.08
CA LEU A 590 16.87 1.75 19.63
C LEU A 590 17.05 0.73 20.74
N TRP A 591 16.56 -0.49 20.51
CA TRP A 591 16.79 -1.63 21.39
C TRP A 591 17.93 -2.46 20.81
N ALA A 592 19.08 -2.44 21.49
CA ALA A 592 20.21 -3.30 21.20
C ALA A 592 20.04 -4.65 21.91
N LEU A 593 19.99 -5.74 21.12
CA LEU A 593 19.85 -7.10 21.64
C LEU A 593 21.21 -7.72 21.96
N ASP A 594 22.27 -7.27 21.30
CA ASP A 594 23.64 -7.74 21.50
C ASP A 594 24.31 -7.13 22.73
N ALA A 595 25.16 -7.92 23.40
CA ALA A 595 25.90 -7.47 24.59
C ALA A 595 26.81 -6.26 24.32
N GLY A 596 27.35 -6.15 23.09
CA GLY A 596 28.18 -5.03 22.64
C GLY A 596 27.39 -3.77 22.24
N GLY A 597 26.06 -3.77 22.42
CA GLY A 597 25.19 -2.70 21.98
C GLY A 597 24.90 -2.75 20.49
N ALA A 598 24.36 -1.67 19.95
CA ALA A 598 23.99 -1.56 18.54
C ALA A 598 23.91 -0.10 18.11
N LYS A 599 23.92 0.14 16.81
CA LYS A 599 23.66 1.44 16.19
C LYS A 599 22.91 1.24 14.88
N VAL A 600 22.07 2.20 14.52
CA VAL A 600 21.47 2.23 13.18
C VAL A 600 22.58 2.47 12.16
N GLU A 601 22.69 1.63 11.14
CA GLU A 601 23.82 1.72 10.20
C GLU A 601 23.79 3.00 9.36
N GLY A 602 22.59 3.47 9.05
CA GLY A 602 22.35 4.72 8.35
C GLY A 602 20.86 5.05 8.35
N LEU A 603 20.55 6.34 8.37
CA LEU A 603 19.18 6.83 8.35
C LEU A 603 19.09 8.03 7.42
N THR A 604 18.18 7.99 6.46
CA THR A 604 17.96 9.08 5.50
C THR A 604 16.48 9.35 5.34
N LEU A 605 16.08 10.62 5.32
CA LEU A 605 14.74 11.02 4.87
C LEU A 605 14.77 11.22 3.35
N LYS A 606 14.08 10.35 2.62
CA LYS A 606 14.11 10.31 1.15
C LYS A 606 12.80 10.82 0.58
N ALA A 607 12.89 11.73 -0.39
CA ALA A 607 11.76 12.13 -1.22
C ALA A 607 11.52 11.12 -2.35
N GLY A 608 10.24 10.79 -2.56
CA GLY A 608 9.75 9.97 -3.66
C GLY A 608 9.56 10.77 -4.96
N PRO A 609 8.75 10.24 -5.89
CA PRO A 609 8.36 10.97 -7.10
C PRO A 609 7.72 12.33 -6.77
N VAL A 610 8.10 13.36 -7.53
CA VAL A 610 7.54 14.71 -7.38
C VAL A 610 6.40 14.88 -8.37
N ILE A 611 5.18 15.00 -7.86
CA ILE A 611 3.97 15.03 -8.67
C ILE A 611 3.32 16.40 -8.51
N GLN A 612 3.25 17.20 -9.57
CA GLN A 612 2.48 18.44 -9.55
C GLN A 612 1.00 18.08 -9.49
N THR A 613 0.31 18.40 -8.41
CA THR A 613 -1.02 17.86 -8.11
C THR A 613 -2.11 18.93 -8.20
N GLY A 614 -3.29 18.51 -8.68
CA GLY A 614 -4.54 19.25 -8.58
C GLY A 614 -5.36 18.86 -7.37
N TYR A 615 -4.83 17.98 -6.51
CA TYR A 615 -5.49 17.60 -5.27
C TYR A 615 -5.54 18.79 -4.31
N ARG A 616 -6.52 18.76 -3.41
CA ARG A 616 -6.65 19.77 -2.36
C ARG A 616 -5.47 19.72 -1.41
N THR A 617 -5.20 20.83 -0.72
CA THR A 617 -4.26 20.87 0.39
C THR A 617 -4.61 19.78 1.42
N VAL A 618 -3.62 19.02 1.84
CA VAL A 618 -3.77 18.00 2.87
C VAL A 618 -3.78 18.68 4.24
N GLU A 619 -4.81 18.39 5.03
CA GLU A 619 -4.88 18.88 6.41
C GLU A 619 -4.04 18.00 7.32
N ASN A 620 -3.33 18.61 8.25
CA ASN A 620 -2.59 17.88 9.27
C ASN A 620 -3.54 17.08 10.16
N SER A 621 -3.19 15.82 10.40
CA SER A 621 -3.79 15.03 11.46
C SER A 621 -3.55 15.71 12.81
N PRO A 622 -4.42 15.51 13.81
CA PRO A 622 -4.22 16.12 15.11
C PRO A 622 -2.89 15.68 15.75
N MET A 623 -2.07 16.65 16.17
CA MET A 623 -0.74 16.40 16.76
C MET A 623 -0.64 17.10 18.13
N PRO A 624 -1.46 16.72 19.13
CA PRO A 624 -1.35 17.31 20.45
C PRO A 624 0.05 17.10 21.00
N GLY A 625 0.59 18.16 21.61
CA GLY A 625 1.91 18.16 22.21
C GLY A 625 1.97 17.35 23.51
N TRP A 626 3.18 17.12 23.97
CA TRP A 626 3.46 16.44 25.22
C TRP A 626 2.90 17.21 26.40
N VAL A 627 2.30 16.46 27.32
CA VAL A 627 1.94 16.94 28.66
C VAL A 627 2.43 15.91 29.67
N ARG A 628 2.87 16.39 30.83
CA ARG A 628 3.30 15.50 31.92
C ARG A 628 2.16 14.55 32.29
N ARG A 629 2.40 13.25 32.18
CA ARG A 629 1.41 12.20 32.45
C ARG A 629 1.37 11.88 33.94
N ALA A 630 0.22 12.10 34.59
CA ALA A 630 0.02 11.73 35.98
C ALA A 630 0.12 10.21 36.17
N GLY A 631 0.91 9.77 37.16
CA GLY A 631 1.12 8.36 37.47
C GLY A 631 1.95 7.58 36.43
N ALA A 632 2.69 8.28 35.56
CA ALA A 632 3.67 7.62 34.69
C ALA A 632 4.87 7.13 35.50
N TYR A 633 5.48 6.04 35.04
CA TYR A 633 6.59 5.33 35.64
C TYR A 633 7.54 4.77 34.57
#